data_AF-E8ZI27-F1
#
_entry.id   AF-E8ZI27-F1
#
_cell.length_a   1.000
_cell.length_b   1.000
_cell.length_c   1.000
_cell.angle_alpha   90.00
_cell.angle_beta   90.00
_cell.angle_gamma   90.00
#
_symmetry.space_group_name_H-M   'P 1'
#
loop_
_entity.id
_entity.type
_entity.pdbx_description
1 polymer ?
#
loop_
_entity_poly.entity_id
_entity_poly.type
_entity_poly.pdbx_seq_one_letter_code
_entity_poly.pdbx_strand_id
1 'polypeptide(L)'
;MEVKYLLTGLAAGGGGAGAAGLYAMHNNKQPEKKEEKKSTSFSEYLKGKGKTILDTAGTTHTNEWNGKKTAYGNAGDGELITKIQDSQEIAIQKGSTISVEDLKGWCGRKASSTFSSESDGEYKKFLKWCVKESE
;
A
#
# COMPACT_ATOMS: atom_id res chain seq x y z
N MET A 1 27.55 13.95 25.52
CA MET A 1 26.39 14.83 25.25
C MET A 1 25.26 14.33 26.13
N GLU A 2 25.09 14.94 27.30
CA GLU A 2 24.13 14.51 28.31
C GLU A 2 22.95 15.47 28.32
N VAL A 3 21.76 14.92 28.19
CA VAL A 3 20.49 15.65 28.18
C VAL A 3 20.06 15.87 29.64
N LYS A 4 20.03 17.14 30.05
CA LYS A 4 19.56 17.58 31.37
C LYS A 4 18.05 17.32 31.50
N TYR A 5 17.66 16.47 32.45
CA TYR A 5 16.28 16.38 32.93
C TYR A 5 16.11 17.30 34.15
N LEU A 6 15.23 18.30 34.04
CA LEU A 6 14.76 19.09 35.18
C LEU A 6 13.52 18.41 35.76
N LEU A 7 13.64 17.92 37.00
CA LEU A 7 12.54 17.50 37.85
C LEU A 7 12.23 18.65 38.84
N THR A 8 11.10 19.33 38.61
CA THR A 8 10.45 20.25 39.55
C THR A 8 8.96 19.94 39.38
N GLY A 9 8.24 19.24 40.26
CA GLY A 9 8.19 19.29 41.72
C GLY A 9 6.90 20.02 42.09
N LEU A 10 5.91 19.34 42.69
CA LEU A 10 4.93 20.04 43.54
C LEU A 10 4.26 19.12 44.55
N ALA A 11 4.37 19.56 45.80
CA ALA A 11 3.92 18.92 47.02
C ALA A 11 2.40 19.04 47.19
N ALA A 12 1.79 18.00 47.76
CA ALA A 12 0.42 18.03 48.25
C ALA A 12 0.38 18.59 49.68
N GLY A 13 -0.42 19.63 49.92
CA GLY A 13 -0.76 20.07 51.28
C GLY A 13 -1.53 21.40 51.33
N GLY A 14 -2.64 21.42 52.08
CA GLY A 14 -3.24 22.64 52.64
C GLY A 14 -4.61 23.03 52.06
N GLY A 15 -5.64 23.13 52.92
CA GLY A 15 -7.03 23.35 52.57
C GLY A 15 -7.49 24.80 52.35
N GLY A 16 -8.79 24.95 52.06
CA GLY A 16 -9.50 26.23 52.00
C GLY A 16 -10.79 26.15 51.17
N ALA A 17 -11.94 26.29 51.83
CA ALA A 17 -13.26 26.34 51.20
C ALA A 17 -13.52 27.72 50.57
N GLY A 18 -14.07 27.74 49.35
CA GLY A 18 -14.56 28.96 48.69
C GLY A 18 -15.35 28.59 47.44
N ALA A 19 -16.68 28.70 47.52
CA ALA A 19 -17.58 28.47 46.40
C ALA A 19 -17.75 29.76 45.59
N ALA A 20 -17.35 29.76 44.33
CA ALA A 20 -17.88 30.63 43.28
C ALA A 20 -17.55 29.98 41.93
N GLY A 21 -18.57 29.80 41.11
CA GLY A 21 -18.56 28.89 39.97
C GLY A 21 -17.61 29.24 38.83
N LEU A 22 -17.54 28.32 37.86
CA LEU A 22 -17.83 28.52 36.44
C LEU A 22 -17.28 27.31 35.67
N TYR A 23 -18.20 26.63 34.98
CA TYR A 23 -18.06 25.78 33.80
C TYR A 23 -16.84 24.85 33.64
N ALA A 24 -17.17 23.56 33.51
CA ALA A 24 -16.33 22.57 32.87
C ALA A 24 -15.88 23.04 31.47
N MET A 25 -14.57 22.99 31.21
CA MET A 25 -14.03 22.58 29.91
C MET A 25 -12.70 21.86 30.15
N HIS A 26 -12.77 20.53 30.28
CA HIS A 26 -11.63 19.68 29.97
C HIS A 26 -11.33 19.84 28.47
N ASN A 27 -10.48 20.81 28.12
CA ASN A 27 -9.74 20.75 26.87
C ASN A 27 -8.53 19.85 27.09
N ASN A 28 -8.80 18.56 27.30
CA ASN A 28 -7.86 17.54 26.90
C ASN A 28 -7.90 17.51 25.37
N LYS A 29 -7.30 18.51 24.71
CA LYS A 29 -6.77 18.33 23.37
C LYS A 29 -5.65 17.31 23.52
N GLN A 30 -6.06 16.05 23.59
CA GLN A 30 -5.26 14.94 23.11
C GLN A 30 -4.68 15.45 21.80
N PRO A 31 -3.35 15.49 21.61
CA PRO A 31 -2.82 15.71 20.28
C PRO A 31 -3.50 14.64 19.44
N GLU A 32 -4.29 15.14 18.50
CA GLU A 32 -4.92 14.39 17.42
C GLU A 32 -3.80 13.47 16.97
N LYS A 33 -3.91 12.17 17.33
CA LYS A 33 -2.96 11.18 16.84
C LYS A 33 -3.03 11.43 15.35
N LYS A 34 -1.95 11.96 14.75
CA LYS A 34 -1.74 11.84 13.32
C LYS A 34 -1.99 10.37 13.07
N GLU A 35 -3.14 10.08 12.49
CA GLU A 35 -3.56 8.74 12.19
C GLU A 35 -2.44 8.24 11.28
N GLU A 36 -1.57 7.42 11.85
CA GLU A 36 -0.48 6.80 11.16
C GLU A 36 -1.19 5.88 10.18
N LYS A 37 -1.50 6.42 8.98
CA LYS A 37 -2.16 5.70 7.91
C LYS A 37 -1.32 4.45 7.71
N LYS A 38 -1.82 3.33 8.22
CA LYS A 38 -1.18 2.03 8.11
C LYS A 38 -0.95 1.79 6.63
N SER A 39 0.29 2.00 6.20
CA SER A 39 0.70 1.88 4.80
C SER A 39 0.42 0.44 4.39
N THR A 40 -0.63 0.24 3.61
CA THR A 40 -1.08 -1.08 3.15
C THR A 40 -0.47 -1.33 1.78
N SER A 41 0.03 -2.52 1.51
CA SER A 41 0.53 -2.85 0.17
C SER A 41 -0.61 -3.01 -0.84
N PHE A 42 -0.30 -2.98 -2.15
CA PHE A 42 -1.27 -3.28 -3.20
C PHE A 42 -1.95 -4.64 -2.96
N SER A 43 -1.17 -5.66 -2.64
CA SER A 43 -1.68 -7.02 -2.43
C SER A 43 -2.62 -7.10 -1.20
N GLU A 44 -2.26 -6.46 -0.10
CA GLU A 44 -3.11 -6.42 1.11
C GLU A 44 -4.40 -5.64 0.88
N TYR A 45 -4.32 -4.48 0.21
CA TYR A 45 -5.49 -3.67 -0.11
C TYR A 45 -6.50 -4.45 -0.96
N LEU A 46 -6.00 -5.12 -2.01
CA LEU A 46 -6.83 -5.91 -2.92
C LEU A 46 -7.42 -7.16 -2.25
N LYS A 47 -6.65 -7.87 -1.42
CA LYS A 47 -7.17 -8.98 -0.60
C LYS A 47 -8.28 -8.50 0.34
N GLY A 48 -8.12 -7.33 0.95
CA GLY A 48 -9.16 -6.69 1.77
C GLY A 48 -10.45 -6.36 0.98
N LYS A 49 -10.35 -6.21 -0.35
CA LYS A 49 -11.49 -6.03 -1.26
C LYS A 49 -12.03 -7.37 -1.82
N GLY A 50 -11.58 -8.50 -1.30
CA GLY A 50 -11.99 -9.82 -1.78
C GLY A 50 -11.44 -10.20 -3.15
N LYS A 51 -10.37 -9.54 -3.61
CA LYS A 51 -9.72 -9.87 -4.89
C LYS A 51 -8.68 -10.97 -4.69
N THR A 52 -8.63 -11.89 -5.64
CA THR A 52 -7.64 -12.98 -5.68
C THR A 52 -6.41 -12.55 -6.49
N ILE A 53 -5.27 -12.43 -5.82
CA ILE A 53 -3.98 -12.17 -6.48
C ILE A 53 -3.48 -13.46 -7.12
N LEU A 54 -3.07 -13.38 -8.39
CA LEU A 54 -2.47 -14.50 -9.11
C LEU A 54 -1.14 -14.88 -8.49
N ASP A 55 -0.93 -16.17 -8.32
CA ASP A 55 0.30 -16.73 -7.78
C ASP A 55 1.48 -16.50 -8.73
N THR A 56 2.54 -15.88 -8.20
CA THR A 56 3.74 -15.51 -8.95
C THR A 56 4.89 -16.50 -8.77
N ALA A 57 4.84 -17.38 -7.75
CA ALA A 57 5.93 -18.28 -7.40
C ALA A 57 5.66 -19.74 -7.77
N GLY A 58 4.40 -20.17 -7.76
CA GLY A 58 4.02 -21.54 -8.10
C GLY A 58 3.49 -21.69 -9.54
N THR A 59 2.87 -22.85 -9.76
CA THR A 59 2.27 -23.30 -11.03
C THR A 59 0.74 -23.13 -11.06
N THR A 60 0.17 -22.54 -10.01
CA THR A 60 -1.27 -22.26 -9.98
C THR A 60 -1.61 -21.11 -10.93
N HIS A 61 -2.89 -20.98 -11.27
CA HIS A 61 -3.41 -19.93 -12.15
C HIS A 61 -2.80 -19.89 -13.57
N THR A 62 -2.41 -21.06 -14.12
CA THR A 62 -1.75 -21.14 -15.44
C THR A 62 -2.64 -20.58 -16.56
N ASN A 63 -3.95 -20.86 -16.52
CA ASN A 63 -4.89 -20.39 -17.53
C ASN A 63 -5.05 -18.87 -17.47
N GLU A 64 -5.16 -18.30 -16.28
CA GLU A 64 -5.24 -16.87 -16.05
C GLU A 64 -3.98 -16.17 -16.56
N TRP A 65 -2.79 -16.69 -16.25
CA TRP A 65 -1.54 -16.14 -16.76
C TRP A 65 -1.44 -16.17 -18.29
N ASN A 66 -1.85 -17.26 -18.92
CA ASN A 66 -1.90 -17.36 -20.39
C ASN A 66 -2.93 -16.38 -20.99
N GLY A 67 -4.07 -16.19 -20.34
CA GLY A 67 -5.06 -15.18 -20.70
C GLY A 67 -4.47 -13.76 -20.61
N LYS A 68 -3.81 -13.42 -19.50
CA LYS A 68 -3.16 -12.11 -19.31
C LYS A 68 -2.04 -11.86 -20.30
N LYS A 69 -1.22 -12.87 -20.59
CA LYS A 69 -0.19 -12.81 -21.66
C LYS A 69 -0.81 -12.48 -23.01
N THR A 70 -1.90 -13.16 -23.36
CA THR A 70 -2.62 -12.91 -24.63
C THR A 70 -3.22 -11.51 -24.67
N ALA A 71 -3.87 -11.08 -23.58
CA ALA A 71 -4.45 -9.75 -23.46
C ALA A 71 -3.40 -8.63 -23.52
N TYR A 72 -2.20 -8.86 -22.98
CA TYR A 72 -1.10 -7.90 -23.01
C TYR A 72 -0.64 -7.57 -24.44
N GLY A 73 -0.82 -8.49 -25.39
CA GLY A 73 -0.56 -8.23 -26.81
C GLY A 73 -1.32 -7.03 -27.36
N ASN A 74 -2.46 -6.69 -26.75
CA ASN A 74 -3.32 -5.56 -27.11
C ASN A 74 -3.33 -4.44 -26.05
N ALA A 75 -2.37 -4.43 -25.13
CA ALA A 75 -2.30 -3.42 -24.08
C ALA A 75 -2.11 -2.01 -24.65
N GLY A 76 -2.76 -1.02 -24.02
CA GLY A 76 -2.50 0.38 -24.29
C GLY A 76 -1.15 0.82 -23.70
N ASP A 77 -0.59 1.92 -24.20
CA ASP A 77 0.75 2.38 -23.77
C ASP A 77 0.79 2.73 -22.26
N GLY A 78 -0.34 3.21 -21.72
CA GLY A 78 -0.52 3.46 -20.28
C GLY A 78 -0.62 2.20 -19.42
N GLU A 79 -0.66 1.01 -20.02
CA GLU A 79 -0.84 -0.28 -19.35
C GLU A 79 0.42 -1.14 -19.41
N LEU A 80 1.46 -0.67 -20.11
CA LEU A 80 2.72 -1.39 -20.24
C LEU A 80 3.40 -1.52 -18.87
N ILE A 81 3.91 -2.71 -18.64
CA ILE A 81 4.71 -3.05 -17.46
C ILE A 81 6.19 -2.98 -17.80
N THR A 82 7.01 -3.13 -16.77
CA THR A 82 8.46 -3.08 -16.88
C THR A 82 9.09 -4.40 -16.50
N LYS A 83 10.31 -4.65 -16.98
CA LYS A 83 11.18 -5.73 -16.47
C LYS A 83 12.53 -5.17 -16.07
N ILE A 84 13.21 -5.91 -15.21
CA ILE A 84 14.62 -5.63 -14.91
C ILE A 84 15.47 -6.37 -15.93
N GLN A 85 16.25 -5.63 -16.70
CA GLN A 85 17.26 -6.14 -17.62
C GLN A 85 18.55 -5.37 -17.38
N ASP A 86 19.67 -6.07 -17.17
CA ASP A 86 20.98 -5.46 -16.90
C ASP A 86 20.95 -4.42 -15.76
N SER A 87 20.20 -4.74 -14.68
CA SER A 87 19.95 -3.87 -13.52
C SER A 87 19.18 -2.57 -13.83
N GLN A 88 18.59 -2.46 -15.01
CA GLN A 88 17.76 -1.32 -15.41
C GLN A 88 16.30 -1.72 -15.60
N GLU A 89 15.40 -0.80 -15.27
CA GLU A 89 13.97 -0.99 -15.49
C GLU A 89 13.59 -0.54 -16.91
N ILE A 90 13.16 -1.49 -17.73
CA ILE A 90 12.79 -1.24 -19.13
C ILE A 90 11.32 -1.59 -19.38
N ALA A 91 10.64 -0.82 -20.24
CA ALA A 91 9.26 -1.09 -20.61
C ALA A 91 9.17 -2.30 -21.57
N ILE A 92 8.22 -3.19 -21.32
CA ILE A 92 7.92 -4.34 -22.19
C ILE A 92 6.91 -3.90 -23.24
N GLN A 93 7.35 -3.80 -24.49
CA GLN A 93 6.50 -3.43 -25.61
C GLN A 93 5.40 -4.48 -25.89
N LYS A 94 4.27 -4.04 -26.42
CA LYS A 94 3.18 -4.92 -26.87
C LYS A 94 3.59 -5.71 -28.12
N GLY A 95 2.95 -6.86 -28.35
CA GLY A 95 2.91 -7.49 -29.67
C GLY A 95 3.66 -8.81 -29.87
N SER A 96 4.70 -9.19 -29.12
CA SER A 96 5.32 -10.54 -29.32
C SER A 96 6.20 -11.08 -28.18
N THR A 97 6.70 -10.25 -27.27
CA THR A 97 7.85 -10.62 -26.42
C THR A 97 7.56 -10.71 -24.92
N ILE A 98 6.32 -10.50 -24.49
CA ILE A 98 5.99 -10.71 -23.08
C ILE A 98 5.83 -12.21 -22.80
N SER A 99 6.60 -12.70 -21.84
CA SER A 99 6.48 -14.05 -21.30
C SER A 99 5.55 -14.07 -20.08
N VAL A 100 5.07 -15.25 -19.68
CA VAL A 100 4.32 -15.38 -18.41
C VAL A 100 5.24 -15.03 -17.24
N GLU A 101 6.53 -15.34 -17.38
CA GLU A 101 7.58 -15.07 -16.43
C GLU A 101 7.82 -13.57 -16.24
N ASP A 102 7.74 -12.78 -17.31
CA ASP A 102 7.80 -11.32 -17.24
C ASP A 102 6.62 -10.74 -16.43
N LEU A 103 5.40 -11.25 -16.69
CA LEU A 103 4.19 -10.85 -15.95
C LEU A 103 4.31 -11.22 -14.48
N LYS A 104 4.67 -12.48 -14.17
CA LYS A 104 4.89 -12.96 -12.81
C LYS A 104 5.98 -12.16 -12.09
N GLY A 105 7.09 -11.87 -12.78
CA GLY A 105 8.21 -11.11 -12.24
C GLY A 105 7.86 -9.66 -11.92
N TRP A 106 7.05 -9.00 -12.76
CA TRP A 106 6.56 -7.66 -12.45
C TRP A 106 5.54 -7.67 -11.31
N CYS A 107 4.58 -8.59 -11.33
CA CYS A 107 3.59 -8.75 -10.27
C CYS A 107 4.24 -9.07 -8.91
N GLY A 108 5.24 -9.95 -8.88
CA GLY A 108 5.95 -10.29 -7.64
C GLY A 108 6.63 -9.06 -7.01
N ARG A 109 7.27 -8.22 -7.83
CA ARG A 109 7.91 -6.98 -7.36
C ARG A 109 6.92 -5.93 -6.87
N LYS A 110 5.79 -5.78 -7.54
CA LYS A 110 4.79 -4.74 -7.24
C LYS A 110 3.79 -5.14 -6.16
N ALA A 111 3.73 -6.42 -5.77
CA ALA A 111 2.81 -6.90 -4.74
C ALA A 111 2.99 -6.20 -3.38
N SER A 112 4.23 -5.84 -3.03
CA SER A 112 4.60 -5.13 -1.80
C SER A 112 4.64 -3.60 -1.97
N SER A 113 4.33 -3.06 -3.15
CA SER A 113 4.27 -1.61 -3.35
C SER A 113 3.20 -0.99 -2.46
N THR A 114 3.49 0.17 -1.89
CA THR A 114 2.57 0.91 -1.03
C THR A 114 1.35 1.40 -1.82
N PHE A 115 0.16 1.03 -1.34
CA PHE A 115 -1.10 1.58 -1.83
C PHE A 115 -1.26 3.03 -1.38
N SER A 116 -1.42 3.93 -2.36
CA SER A 116 -1.67 5.36 -2.11
C SER A 116 -3.09 5.77 -2.53
N SER A 117 -3.53 5.37 -3.72
CA SER A 117 -4.88 5.62 -4.23
C SER A 117 -5.25 4.63 -5.33
N GLU A 118 -6.55 4.51 -5.62
CA GLU A 118 -7.03 3.72 -6.77
C GLU A 118 -6.79 4.42 -8.11
N SER A 119 -6.46 5.72 -8.08
CA SER A 119 -6.09 6.49 -9.27
C SER A 119 -4.65 6.24 -9.71
N ASP A 120 -3.81 5.69 -8.83
CA ASP A 120 -2.40 5.39 -9.08
C ASP A 120 -2.21 4.48 -10.31
N GLY A 121 -1.26 4.85 -11.17
CA GLY A 121 -1.01 4.15 -12.43
C GLY A 121 -0.43 2.76 -12.24
N GLU A 122 0.47 2.58 -11.26
CA GLU A 122 1.04 1.26 -10.96
C GLU A 122 0.01 0.34 -10.32
N TYR A 123 -0.80 0.88 -9.41
CA TYR A 123 -1.92 0.15 -8.80
C TYR A 123 -2.91 -0.32 -9.87
N LYS A 124 -3.31 0.54 -10.81
CA LYS A 124 -4.20 0.16 -11.91
C LYS A 124 -3.61 -0.97 -12.77
N LYS A 125 -2.31 -0.88 -13.09
CA LYS A 125 -1.60 -1.95 -13.80
C LYS A 125 -1.56 -3.24 -12.98
N PHE A 126 -1.33 -3.14 -11.67
CA PHE A 126 -1.30 -4.29 -10.76
C PHE A 126 -2.66 -4.97 -10.68
N LEU A 127 -3.72 -4.19 -10.52
CA LEU A 127 -5.10 -4.65 -10.57
C LEU A 127 -5.42 -5.34 -11.90
N LYS A 128 -4.96 -4.79 -13.03
CA LYS A 128 -5.24 -5.35 -14.37
C LYS A 128 -4.52 -6.68 -14.62
N TRP A 129 -3.22 -6.74 -14.29
CA TRP A 129 -2.33 -7.81 -14.73
C TRP A 129 -2.08 -8.90 -13.68
N CYS A 130 -2.24 -8.60 -12.39
CA CYS A 130 -1.85 -9.49 -11.30
C CYS A 130 -3.02 -10.08 -10.52
N VAL A 131 -4.26 -9.77 -10.92
CA VAL A 131 -5.48 -10.20 -10.23
C VAL A 131 -6.28 -11.12 -11.14
N LYS A 132 -6.85 -12.18 -10.57
CA LYS A 132 -7.81 -13.05 -11.27
C LYS A 132 -9.04 -12.21 -11.67
N GLU A 133 -9.46 -12.32 -12.93
CA GLU A 133 -10.72 -11.70 -13.34
C GLU A 133 -11.85 -12.34 -12.55
N SER A 134 -12.68 -11.50 -11.93
CA SER A 134 -13.90 -11.97 -11.27
C SER A 134 -14.84 -12.49 -12.36
N GLU A 135 -15.12 -13.80 -12.31
CA GLU A 135 -16.15 -14.49 -13.10
C GLU A 135 -17.55 -13.93 -12.82
#